data_AF-A0A831QQL9-F1
#
_entry.id   AF-A0A831QQL9-F1
#
_cell.length_a   1.000
_cell.length_b   1.000
_cell.length_c   1.000
_cell.angle_alpha   90.00
_cell.angle_beta   90.00
_cell.angle_gamma   90.00
#
_symmetry.space_group_name_H-M   'P 1'
#
loop_
_entity.id
_entity.type
_entity.pdbx_description
1 polymer ?
#
loop_
_entity_poly.entity_id
_entity_poly.type
_entity_poly.pdbx_seq_one_letter_code
_entity_poly.pdbx_strand_id
1 'polypeptide(L)'
;MSWDIVLFNSKLKIKSVAELDETQLEPTDFSGILENSFDRIKKDENHREIIGTDFTTDFFADNENSSNFMLSLYGENAIYALIELSKKYNWQIYDSGIDGMVDLENPEKNGFNNHRKYVEQILKNK
;
A
#
# COMPACT_ATOMS: atom_id res chain seq x y z
N MET A 1 -9.68 -9.80 -8.67
CA MET A 1 -8.28 -10.28 -8.58
C MET A 1 -7.79 -9.96 -7.18
N SER A 2 -7.01 -10.87 -6.58
CA SER A 2 -6.39 -10.69 -5.28
C SER A 2 -4.91 -10.98 -5.37
N TRP A 3 -4.09 -10.20 -4.69
CA TRP A 3 -2.64 -10.36 -4.65
C TRP A 3 -2.08 -9.71 -3.40
N ASP A 4 -0.85 -10.09 -3.05
CA ASP A 4 -0.17 -9.56 -1.88
C ASP A 4 0.80 -8.45 -2.28
N ILE A 5 0.95 -7.46 -1.41
CA ILE A 5 1.96 -6.44 -1.55
C ILE A 5 2.79 -6.33 -0.27
N VAL A 6 4.00 -5.78 -0.42
CA VAL A 6 4.86 -5.44 0.69
C VAL A 6 5.11 -3.93 0.66
N LEU A 7 4.70 -3.25 1.72
CA LEU A 7 5.07 -1.88 2.01
C LEU A 7 6.42 -1.86 2.73
N PHE A 8 7.24 -0.86 2.43
CA PHE A 8 8.44 -0.59 3.22
C PHE A 8 8.82 0.88 3.11
N ASN A 9 9.54 1.37 4.11
CA ASN A 9 10.14 2.70 4.11
C ASN A 9 11.65 2.55 4.05
N SER A 10 12.32 3.41 3.29
CA SER A 10 13.77 3.37 3.11
C SER A 10 14.33 4.76 2.87
N LYS A 11 15.56 4.98 3.34
CA LYS A 11 16.34 6.21 3.10
C LYS A 11 16.59 6.46 1.62
N LEU A 12 16.58 5.42 0.80
CA LEU A 12 16.84 5.47 -0.63
C LEU A 12 15.73 4.78 -1.42
N LYS A 13 15.51 5.28 -2.64
CA LYS A 13 14.60 4.63 -3.60
C LYS A 13 15.21 3.32 -4.07
N ILE A 14 14.53 2.21 -3.80
CA ILE A 14 14.87 0.86 -4.20
C ILE A 14 14.20 0.61 -5.55
N LYS A 15 14.99 0.32 -6.58
CA LYS A 15 14.48 0.10 -7.95
C LYS A 15 14.15 -1.37 -8.22
N SER A 16 14.77 -2.28 -7.47
CA SER A 16 14.61 -3.72 -7.59
C SER A 16 14.85 -4.36 -6.24
N VAL A 17 14.14 -5.46 -5.94
CA VAL A 17 14.37 -6.26 -4.74
C VAL A 17 15.80 -6.84 -4.71
N ALA A 18 16.41 -7.08 -5.88
CA ALA A 18 17.80 -7.53 -5.96
C ALA A 18 18.82 -6.49 -5.45
N GLU A 19 18.41 -5.21 -5.36
CA GLU A 19 19.22 -4.10 -4.85
C GLU A 19 18.84 -3.73 -3.40
N LEU A 20 17.99 -4.52 -2.74
CA LEU A 20 17.53 -4.25 -1.39
C LEU A 20 18.70 -4.31 -0.39
N ASP A 21 18.99 -3.18 0.23
CA ASP A 21 19.88 -3.08 1.39
C ASP A 21 19.03 -2.87 2.64
N GLU A 22 18.90 -3.90 3.47
CA GLU A 22 18.11 -3.89 4.70
C GLU A 22 18.56 -2.81 5.68
N THR A 23 19.83 -2.36 5.61
CA THR A 23 20.34 -1.30 6.49
C THR A 23 19.80 0.09 6.15
N GLN A 24 19.19 0.24 4.97
CA GLN A 24 18.51 1.47 4.53
C GLN A 24 17.04 1.51 4.95
N LEU A 25 16.47 0.39 5.37
CA LEU A 25 15.07 0.32 5.77
C LEU A 25 14.83 1.09 7.08
N GLU A 26 13.68 1.76 7.15
CA GLU A 26 13.30 2.58 8.29
C GLU A 26 12.11 1.95 9.01
N PRO A 27 12.24 1.66 10.33
CA PRO A 27 11.13 1.15 11.13
C PRO A 27 9.93 2.12 11.08
N THR A 28 8.76 1.59 10.73
CA THR A 28 7.56 2.39 10.50
C THR A 28 6.34 1.72 11.14
N ASP A 29 5.47 2.53 11.74
CA ASP A 29 4.16 2.09 12.25
C ASP A 29 3.14 2.00 11.09
N PHE A 30 3.28 0.97 10.24
CA PHE A 30 2.38 0.80 9.10
C PHE A 30 0.94 0.55 9.55
N SER A 31 0.73 -0.29 10.55
CA SER A 31 -0.59 -0.63 11.10
C SER A 31 -1.33 0.62 11.57
N GLY A 32 -0.69 1.42 12.44
CA GLY A 32 -1.29 2.63 12.98
C GLY A 32 -1.55 3.67 11.90
N ILE A 33 -0.66 3.82 10.92
CA ILE A 33 -0.87 4.76 9.82
C ILE A 33 -2.02 4.32 8.91
N LEU A 34 -2.11 3.03 8.55
CA LEU A 34 -3.23 2.48 7.79
C LEU A 34 -4.54 2.69 8.55
N GLU A 35 -4.58 2.34 9.84
CA GLU A 35 -5.80 2.50 10.65
C GLU A 35 -6.28 3.95 10.76
N ASN A 36 -5.35 4.92 10.80
CA ASN A 36 -5.68 6.34 10.89
C ASN A 36 -5.96 6.99 9.53
N SER A 37 -5.72 6.30 8.42
CA SER A 37 -5.85 6.86 7.06
C SER A 37 -7.16 6.47 6.36
N PHE A 38 -7.92 5.53 6.91
CA PHE A 38 -9.18 5.05 6.33
C PHE A 38 -10.32 5.10 7.34
N ASP A 39 -11.47 5.64 6.94
CA ASP A 39 -12.62 5.82 7.82
C ASP A 39 -13.38 4.51 8.11
N ARG A 40 -13.32 3.54 7.19
CA ARG A 40 -14.10 2.30 7.22
C ARG A 40 -13.19 1.10 7.37
N ILE A 41 -13.03 0.65 8.62
CA ILE A 41 -12.19 -0.50 8.96
C ILE A 41 -12.97 -1.44 9.87
N LYS A 42 -13.07 -2.72 9.50
CA LYS A 42 -13.48 -3.77 10.43
C LYS A 42 -12.26 -4.27 11.19
N LYS A 43 -12.42 -4.48 12.49
CA LYS A 43 -11.38 -4.99 13.38
C LYS A 43 -11.86 -6.28 14.03
N ASP A 44 -11.08 -7.33 13.92
CA ASP A 44 -11.30 -8.61 14.60
C ASP A 44 -9.96 -9.10 15.16
N GLU A 45 -9.81 -9.10 16.49
CA GLU A 45 -8.52 -9.32 17.15
C GLU A 45 -7.36 -8.47 16.56
N ASN A 46 -6.37 -9.09 15.92
CA ASN A 46 -5.30 -8.41 15.20
C ASN A 46 -5.58 -8.29 13.68
N HIS A 47 -6.62 -8.90 13.15
CA HIS A 47 -7.03 -8.76 11.76
C HIS A 47 -7.72 -7.42 11.49
N ARG A 48 -7.43 -6.83 10.34
CA ARG A 48 -8.02 -5.57 9.85
C ARG A 48 -8.46 -5.75 8.40
N GLU A 49 -9.69 -5.32 8.11
CA GLU A 49 -10.23 -5.23 6.75
C GLU A 49 -10.62 -3.76 6.50
N ILE A 50 -9.85 -3.07 5.66
CA ILE A 50 -10.21 -1.74 5.13
C ILE A 50 -11.25 -1.93 4.03
N ILE A 51 -12.33 -1.15 4.09
CA ILE A 51 -13.43 -1.23 3.12
C ILE A 51 -13.51 0.09 2.34
N GLY A 52 -13.06 0.02 1.09
CA GLY A 52 -13.13 1.13 0.15
C GLY A 52 -14.32 1.04 -0.81
N THR A 53 -14.32 1.92 -1.81
CA THR A 53 -15.28 1.87 -2.92
C THR A 53 -14.78 0.85 -3.95
N ASP A 54 -15.46 -0.30 -3.99
CA ASP A 54 -15.17 -1.43 -4.87
C ASP A 54 -13.80 -2.11 -4.62
N PHE A 55 -13.29 -2.00 -3.39
CA PHE A 55 -12.11 -2.74 -2.95
C PHE A 55 -12.12 -3.05 -1.46
N THR A 56 -11.34 -4.06 -1.07
CA THR A 56 -10.93 -4.29 0.31
C THR A 56 -9.43 -4.50 0.41
N THR A 57 -8.87 -4.20 1.59
CA THR A 57 -7.48 -4.48 1.91
C THR A 57 -7.41 -5.11 3.28
N ASP A 58 -6.79 -6.28 3.34
CA ASP A 58 -6.68 -7.07 4.55
C ASP A 58 -5.24 -7.07 5.04
N PHE A 59 -5.06 -6.96 6.36
CA PHE A 59 -3.76 -7.03 7.00
C PHE A 59 -3.88 -7.45 8.47
N PHE A 60 -2.76 -7.89 9.05
CA PHE A 60 -2.66 -8.16 10.47
C PHE A 60 -1.93 -6.98 11.14
N ALA A 61 -2.66 -6.28 12.01
CA ALA A 61 -2.11 -5.19 12.78
C ALA A 61 -1.09 -5.71 13.79
N ASP A 62 0.04 -5.03 13.83
CA ASP A 62 1.07 -5.15 14.85
C ASP A 62 1.25 -3.79 15.54
N ASN A 63 1.56 -3.81 16.83
CA ASN A 63 1.84 -2.62 17.64
C ASN A 63 3.33 -2.23 17.60
N GLU A 64 4.15 -2.98 16.88
CA GLU A 64 5.57 -2.73 16.69
C GLU A 64 5.88 -2.04 15.36
N ASN A 65 6.92 -1.20 15.37
CA ASN A 65 7.47 -0.66 14.13
C ASN A 65 8.19 -1.76 13.36
N SER A 66 7.90 -1.88 12.07
CA SER A 66 8.54 -2.87 11.20
C SER A 66 9.28 -2.20 10.04
N SER A 67 10.27 -2.90 9.48
CA SER A 67 10.99 -2.43 8.27
C SER A 67 10.17 -2.63 7.00
N ASN A 68 9.23 -3.57 7.04
CA ASN A 68 8.31 -3.90 5.96
C ASN A 68 6.97 -4.38 6.54
N PHE A 69 5.92 -4.34 5.71
CA PHE A 69 4.58 -4.71 6.14
C PHE A 69 3.77 -5.28 4.97
N MET A 70 3.19 -6.47 5.17
CA MET A 70 2.48 -7.20 4.12
C MET A 70 0.97 -6.98 4.22
N LEU A 71 0.33 -6.79 3.07
CA LEU A 71 -1.12 -6.66 2.93
C LEU A 71 -1.61 -7.54 1.79
N SER A 72 -2.87 -7.97 1.88
CA SER A 72 -3.59 -8.60 0.79
C SER A 72 -4.59 -7.61 0.19
N LEU A 73 -4.56 -7.45 -1.14
CA LEU A 73 -5.41 -6.51 -1.87
C LEU A 73 -6.53 -7.24 -2.60
N TYR A 74 -7.73 -6.69 -2.56
CA TYR A 74 -8.88 -7.20 -3.30
C TYR A 74 -9.52 -6.08 -4.11
N GLY A 75 -9.42 -6.19 -5.44
CA GLY A 75 -9.90 -5.17 -6.37
C GLY A 75 -8.83 -4.14 -6.72
N GLU A 76 -8.86 -3.64 -7.96
CA GLU A 76 -7.82 -2.75 -8.51
C GLU A 76 -7.71 -1.42 -7.74
N ASN A 77 -8.81 -0.93 -7.17
CA ASN A 77 -8.79 0.33 -6.42
C ASN A 77 -7.98 0.27 -5.12
N ALA A 78 -7.71 -0.93 -4.57
CA ALA A 78 -6.92 -1.09 -3.37
C ALA A 78 -5.49 -0.56 -3.56
N ILE A 79 -4.82 -0.93 -4.66
CA ILE A 79 -3.45 -0.46 -4.93
C ILE A 79 -3.42 1.04 -5.19
N TYR A 80 -4.46 1.62 -5.80
CA TYR A 80 -4.56 3.06 -5.99
C TYR A 80 -4.64 3.83 -4.66
N ALA A 81 -5.43 3.33 -3.71
CA ALA A 81 -5.47 3.90 -2.36
C ALA A 81 -4.09 3.88 -1.68
N LEU A 82 -3.38 2.77 -1.84
CA LEU A 82 -2.06 2.56 -1.25
C LEU A 82 -0.95 3.33 -1.95
N ILE A 83 -1.05 3.60 -3.25
CA ILE A 83 -0.13 4.50 -3.97
C ILE A 83 -0.21 5.91 -3.39
N GLU A 84 -1.41 6.44 -3.20
CA GLU A 84 -1.60 7.80 -2.66
C GLU A 84 -1.15 7.89 -1.19
N LEU A 85 -1.40 6.83 -0.41
CA LEU A 85 -0.90 6.75 0.96
C LEU A 85 0.64 6.66 0.99
N SER A 86 1.22 5.81 0.14
CA SER A 86 2.67 5.63 0.04
C SER A 86 3.37 6.92 -0.34
N LYS A 87 2.83 7.71 -1.27
CA LYS A 87 3.36 9.04 -1.60
C LYS A 87 3.36 9.97 -0.39
N LYS A 88 2.27 9.97 0.38
CA LYS A 88 2.11 10.83 1.56
C LYS A 88 3.13 10.50 2.66
N TYR A 89 3.46 9.23 2.84
CA TYR A 89 4.35 8.75 3.90
C TYR A 89 5.74 8.30 3.41
N ASN A 90 6.07 8.59 2.14
CA ASN A 90 7.34 8.22 1.48
C ASN A 90 7.62 6.69 1.51
N TRP A 91 6.58 5.88 1.40
CA TRP A 91 6.73 4.43 1.31
C TRP A 91 6.98 3.97 -0.12
N GLN A 92 7.49 2.76 -0.23
CA GLN A 92 7.66 2.03 -1.47
C GLN A 92 6.84 0.74 -1.42
N ILE A 93 6.43 0.26 -2.60
CA ILE A 93 5.57 -0.91 -2.74
C ILE A 93 6.26 -1.92 -3.65
N TYR A 94 6.41 -3.14 -3.15
CA TYR A 94 6.64 -4.31 -3.98
C TYR A 94 5.32 -5.06 -4.15
N ASP A 95 4.99 -5.42 -5.40
CA ASP A 95 3.74 -6.06 -5.76
C ASP A 95 4.01 -7.45 -6.33
N SER A 96 3.49 -8.48 -5.66
CA SER A 96 3.69 -9.89 -6.03
C SER A 96 2.96 -10.27 -7.33
N GLY A 97 1.90 -9.55 -7.71
CA GLY A 97 1.14 -9.80 -8.92
C GLY A 97 1.90 -9.44 -10.19
N ILE A 98 2.81 -8.47 -10.11
CA ILE A 98 3.70 -8.06 -11.21
C ILE A 98 5.17 -8.44 -10.98
N ASP A 99 5.46 -9.09 -9.85
CA ASP A 99 6.81 -9.42 -9.38
C ASP A 99 7.76 -8.21 -9.49
N GLY A 100 7.36 -7.08 -8.90
CA GLY A 100 8.11 -5.85 -9.11
C GLY A 100 7.73 -4.67 -8.24
N MET A 101 8.62 -3.67 -8.28
CA MET A 101 8.40 -2.38 -7.64
C MET A 101 7.34 -1.57 -8.40
N VAL A 102 6.38 -1.02 -7.66
CA VAL A 102 5.37 -0.12 -8.24
C VAL A 102 5.97 1.26 -8.49
N ASP A 103 5.82 1.78 -9.71
CA ASP A 103 6.12 3.17 -10.06
C ASP A 103 4.99 4.06 -9.56
N LEU A 104 5.11 4.54 -8.31
CA LEU A 104 4.10 5.39 -7.68
C LEU A 104 3.77 6.65 -8.49
N GLU A 105 4.74 7.16 -9.26
CA GLU A 105 4.57 8.35 -10.10
C GLU A 105 3.85 8.04 -11.42
N ASN A 106 4.03 6.83 -11.95
CA ASN A 106 3.40 6.39 -13.20
C ASN A 106 2.80 4.97 -13.07
N PRO A 107 1.75 4.78 -12.24
CA PRO A 107 1.20 3.45 -11.94
C PRO A 107 0.60 2.76 -13.18
N GLU A 108 0.26 3.52 -14.23
CA GLU A 108 -0.15 2.98 -15.53
C GLU A 108 0.92 2.05 -16.15
N LYS A 109 2.21 2.30 -15.88
CA LYS A 109 3.31 1.44 -16.35
C LYS A 109 3.34 0.07 -15.66
N ASN A 110 2.70 -0.04 -14.50
CA ASN A 110 2.56 -1.29 -13.75
C ASN A 110 1.28 -2.05 -14.12
N GLY A 111 0.55 -1.61 -15.16
CA GLY A 111 -0.72 -2.21 -15.59
C GLY A 111 -1.95 -1.62 -14.95
N PHE A 112 -1.80 -0.59 -14.09
CA PHE A 112 -2.90 0.04 -13.38
C PHE A 112 -3.44 1.28 -14.13
N ASN A 113 -4.16 1.02 -15.22
CA ASN A 113 -4.50 2.01 -16.25
C ASN A 113 -5.56 3.06 -15.84
N ASN A 114 -6.25 2.88 -14.72
CA ASN A 114 -7.38 3.73 -14.31
C ASN A 114 -7.11 4.58 -13.05
N HIS A 115 -5.85 4.69 -12.60
CA HIS A 115 -5.48 5.46 -11.41
C HIS A 115 -6.04 6.89 -11.41
N ARG A 116 -5.97 7.60 -12.55
CA ARG A 116 -6.47 8.99 -12.66
C ARG A 116 -7.97 9.10 -12.34
N LYS A 117 -8.79 8.18 -12.85
CA LYS A 117 -10.24 8.17 -12.59
C LYS A 117 -10.54 7.93 -11.11
N TYR A 118 -9.74 7.08 -10.45
CA TYR A 118 -9.87 6.83 -9.02
C TYR A 118 -9.58 8.11 -8.20
N VAL A 119 -8.49 8.81 -8.51
CA VAL A 119 -8.18 10.10 -7.84
C VAL A 119 -9.30 11.12 -8.03
N GLU A 120 -9.85 11.24 -9.25
CA GLU A 120 -11.01 12.11 -9.52
C GLU A 120 -12.25 11.72 -8.71
N GLN A 121 -12.51 10.43 -8.49
CA GLN A 121 -13.62 9.96 -7.65
C GLN A 121 -13.43 10.35 -6.18
N ILE A 122 -12.23 10.19 -5.63
CA ILE A 122 -11.95 10.60 -4.24
C ILE A 122 -12.16 12.11 -4.08
N LEU A 123 -11.67 12.92 -5.02
CA LEU A 123 -11.80 14.37 -4.96
C LEU A 123 -13.25 14.86 -5.06
N LYS A 124 -14.12 14.14 -5.77
CA LYS A 124 -15.55 14.45 -5.87
C LYS A 124 -16.35 14.04 -4.63
N ASN A 125 -15.84 13.09 -3.85
CA ASN A 125 -16.50 12.56 -2.66
C ASN A 125 -16.03 13.26 -1.35
N LYS A 126 -15.19 14.30 -1.44
CA LYS A 126 -14.82 15.20 -0.35
C LYS A 126 -15.68 16.46 -0.37
#